data_AF-A0A960PES8-F1
#
_entry.id   AF-A0A960PES8-F1
#
_cell.length_a   1.000
_cell.length_b   1.000
_cell.length_c   1.000
_cell.angle_alpha   90.00
_cell.angle_beta   90.00
_cell.angle_gamma   90.00
#
_symmetry.space_group_name_H-M   'P 1'
#
loop_
_entity.id
_entity.type
_entity.pdbx_description
1 polymer ?
#
loop_
_entity_poly.entity_id
_entity_poly.type
_entity_poly.pdbx_seq_one_letter_code
_entity_poly.pdbx_strand_id
1 'polypeptide(L)'
;MPNSRSFSSDLDRRRFFSSVGKGFGMMALSSGAIASLFENVTAATKKIAHLSPAEAAIDEDFWAVIQQSFSVTRGIINLNNGGVSPSPRIVTEAFIRYTWQQEDATAYTMWRLLEPQSETIRT
;
A
#
# COMPACT_ATOMS: atom_id res chain seq x y z
N MET A 1 52.59 -11.85 -10.15
CA MET A 1 51.55 -11.19 -9.33
C MET A 1 51.01 -9.99 -10.09
N PRO A 2 49.72 -9.61 -10.01
CA PRO A 2 48.57 -10.33 -9.46
C PRO A 2 47.49 -10.68 -10.51
N ASN A 3 46.72 -11.73 -10.20
CA ASN A 3 45.48 -12.15 -10.86
C ASN A 3 44.41 -11.06 -10.73
N SER A 4 43.85 -10.57 -11.85
CA SER A 4 42.53 -9.96 -11.84
C SER A 4 41.48 -11.07 -11.91
N ARG A 5 41.07 -11.57 -10.73
CA ARG A 5 39.84 -12.34 -10.63
C ARG A 5 38.70 -11.41 -11.04
N SER A 6 38.12 -11.67 -12.21
CA SER A 6 36.82 -11.11 -12.60
C SER A 6 35.82 -11.52 -11.52
N PHE A 7 35.30 -10.54 -10.77
CA PHE A 7 34.17 -10.77 -9.89
C PHE A 7 32.98 -11.15 -10.78
N SER A 8 32.53 -12.40 -10.60
CA SER A 8 31.30 -12.94 -11.16
C SER A 8 30.18 -11.90 -11.13
N SER A 9 29.42 -11.80 -12.23
CA SER A 9 28.26 -10.90 -12.33
C SER A 9 27.31 -11.14 -11.16
N ASP A 10 27.37 -10.24 -10.17
CA ASP A 10 26.37 -10.15 -9.11
C ASP A 10 24.99 -10.08 -9.76
N LEU A 11 24.06 -10.90 -9.26
CA LEU A 11 22.65 -10.80 -9.64
C LEU A 11 22.20 -9.34 -9.44
N ASP A 12 21.92 -8.65 -10.53
CA ASP A 12 21.48 -7.25 -10.50
C ASP A 12 20.25 -7.15 -9.58
N ARG A 13 20.39 -6.44 -8.46
CA ARG A 13 19.36 -6.26 -7.43
C ARG A 13 18.02 -5.85 -8.03
N ARG A 14 18.03 -5.00 -9.07
CA ARG A 14 16.81 -4.59 -9.77
C ARG A 14 16.16 -5.75 -10.52
N ARG A 15 16.96 -6.62 -11.15
CA ARG A 15 16.46 -7.84 -11.80
C ARG A 15 15.90 -8.82 -10.77
N PHE A 16 16.56 -8.99 -9.62
CA PHE A 16 16.05 -9.83 -8.55
C PHE A 16 14.69 -9.32 -8.04
N PHE A 17 14.59 -8.04 -7.64
CA PHE A 17 13.31 -7.48 -7.18
C PHE A 17 12.24 -7.45 -8.28
N SER A 18 12.63 -7.25 -9.53
CA SER A 18 11.69 -7.34 -10.67
C SER A 18 11.14 -8.75 -10.83
N SER A 19 12.00 -9.78 -10.78
CA SER A 19 11.59 -11.18 -10.94
C SER A 19 10.77 -11.67 -9.75
N VAL A 20 11.19 -11.36 -8.52
CA VAL A 20 10.47 -11.73 -7.29
C VAL A 20 9.15 -10.98 -7.19
N GLY A 21 9.15 -9.66 -7.43
CA GLY A 21 7.94 -8.83 -7.36
C GLY A 21 6.87 -9.23 -8.36
N LYS A 22 7.25 -9.69 -9.56
CA LYS A 22 6.30 -10.24 -10.55
C LYS A 22 5.62 -11.51 -10.03
N GLY A 23 6.36 -12.43 -9.43
CA GLY A 23 5.82 -13.70 -8.92
C GLY A 23 4.83 -13.49 -7.77
N PHE A 24 5.24 -12.73 -6.74
CA PHE A 24 4.38 -12.45 -5.59
C PHE A 24 3.22 -11.50 -5.91
N GLY A 25 3.45 -10.48 -6.75
CA GLY A 25 2.40 -9.55 -7.17
C GLY A 25 1.24 -10.24 -7.91
N MET A 26 1.53 -11.24 -8.75
CA MET A 26 0.49 -12.04 -9.40
C MET A 26 -0.30 -12.91 -8.43
N MET A 27 0.34 -13.41 -7.36
CA MET A 27 -0.34 -14.19 -6.33
C MET A 27 -1.30 -13.33 -5.50
N ALA A 28 -0.92 -12.11 -5.13
CA ALA A 28 -1.79 -11.18 -4.42
C ALA A 28 -3.05 -10.81 -5.24
N LEU A 29 -2.91 -10.65 -6.56
CA LEU A 29 -4.03 -10.37 -7.46
C LEU A 29 -4.99 -11.56 -7.67
N SER A 30 -4.67 -12.77 -7.17
CA SER A 30 -5.62 -13.90 -7.20
C SER A 30 -6.86 -13.66 -6.33
N SER A 31 -6.76 -12.73 -5.35
CA SER A 31 -7.91 -12.24 -4.61
C SER A 31 -8.72 -11.26 -5.46
N GLY A 32 -9.98 -11.58 -5.76
CA GLY A 32 -10.86 -10.71 -6.54
C GLY A 32 -11.05 -9.32 -5.92
N ALA A 33 -10.97 -9.21 -4.58
CA ALA A 33 -10.99 -7.91 -3.90
C ALA A 33 -9.72 -7.08 -4.18
N ILE A 34 -8.54 -7.70 -4.09
CA ILE A 34 -7.26 -7.03 -4.36
C ILE A 34 -7.17 -6.65 -5.85
N ALA A 35 -7.62 -7.51 -6.76
CA ALA A 35 -7.68 -7.22 -8.18
C ALA A 35 -8.56 -6.00 -8.50
N SER A 36 -9.77 -5.94 -7.92
CA SER A 36 -10.68 -4.80 -8.10
C SER A 36 -10.09 -3.49 -7.55
N LEU A 37 -9.46 -3.53 -6.37
CA LEU A 37 -8.76 -2.37 -5.83
C LEU A 37 -7.62 -1.91 -6.74
N PHE A 38 -6.84 -2.85 -7.27
CA PHE A 38 -5.75 -2.55 -8.19
C PHE A 38 -6.24 -1.90 -9.48
N GLU A 39 -7.35 -2.38 -10.06
CA GLU A 39 -7.98 -1.75 -11.21
C GLU A 39 -8.43 -0.32 -10.92
N ASN A 40 -9.06 -0.08 -9.77
CA ASN A 40 -9.50 1.25 -9.35
C ASN A 40 -8.32 2.23 -9.20
N VAL A 41 -7.23 1.80 -8.56
CA VAL A 41 -6.01 2.61 -8.41
C VAL A 41 -5.36 2.87 -9.76
N THR A 42 -5.28 1.85 -10.63
CA THR A 42 -4.72 1.98 -11.98
C THR A 42 -5.55 2.96 -12.83
N ALA A 43 -6.87 2.89 -12.76
CA ALA A 43 -7.77 3.81 -13.45
C ALA A 43 -7.63 5.25 -12.94
N ALA A 44 -7.49 5.44 -11.61
CA ALA A 44 -7.29 6.77 -11.02
C ALA A 44 -5.95 7.39 -11.42
N THR A 45 -4.88 6.59 -11.45
CA THR A 45 -3.52 7.04 -11.78
C THR A 45 -3.28 7.28 -13.27
N LYS A 46 -4.04 6.60 -14.16
CA LYS A 46 -4.00 6.87 -15.61
C LYS A 46 -4.24 8.35 -15.96
N LYS A 47 -5.01 9.07 -15.15
CA LYS A 47 -5.31 10.49 -15.36
C LYS A 47 -4.06 11.37 -15.38
N ILE A 48 -3.04 11.04 -14.60
CA ILE A 48 -1.78 11.81 -14.50
C ILE A 48 -0.61 11.12 -15.22
N ALA A 49 -0.82 9.94 -15.82
CA ALA A 49 0.26 9.13 -16.40
C ALA A 49 1.00 9.78 -17.58
N HIS A 50 0.40 10.80 -18.20
CA HIS A 50 0.98 11.56 -19.31
C HIS A 50 1.78 12.79 -18.85
N LEU A 51 1.69 13.14 -17.56
CA LEU A 51 2.35 14.30 -16.98
C LEU A 51 3.77 13.96 -16.54
N SER A 52 4.68 14.93 -16.61
CA SER A 52 5.96 14.83 -15.92
C SER A 52 5.75 14.83 -14.39
N PRO A 53 6.73 14.36 -13.60
CA PRO A 53 6.62 14.39 -12.14
C PRO A 53 6.35 15.78 -11.57
N ALA A 54 6.92 16.83 -12.17
CA ALA A 54 6.70 18.21 -11.74
C ALA A 54 5.28 18.70 -12.03
N GLU A 55 4.73 18.32 -13.18
CA GLU A 55 3.34 18.64 -13.56
C GLU A 55 2.33 17.86 -12.72
N ALA A 56 2.56 16.57 -12.48
CA ALA A 56 1.70 15.77 -11.61
C ALA A 56 1.72 16.26 -10.15
N ALA A 57 2.83 16.82 -9.68
CA ALA A 57 2.95 17.35 -8.32
C ALA A 57 2.08 18.60 -8.08
N ILE A 58 1.73 19.35 -9.13
CA ILE A 58 0.90 20.57 -9.05
C ILE A 58 -0.56 20.32 -9.43
N ASP A 59 -0.96 19.08 -9.71
CA ASP A 59 -2.34 18.72 -10.06
C ASP A 59 -3.20 18.63 -8.79
N GLU A 60 -3.80 19.77 -8.40
CA GLU A 60 -4.62 19.87 -7.19
C GLU A 60 -5.87 19.00 -7.22
N ASP A 61 -6.48 18.75 -8.39
CA ASP A 61 -7.66 17.90 -8.51
C ASP A 61 -7.33 16.44 -8.16
N PHE A 62 -6.16 15.95 -8.60
CA PHE A 62 -5.64 14.65 -8.24
C PHE A 62 -5.33 14.57 -6.73
N TRP A 63 -4.60 15.55 -6.19
CA TRP A 63 -4.20 15.54 -4.78
C TRP A 63 -5.34 15.80 -3.80
N ALA A 64 -6.38 16.55 -4.20
CA ALA A 64 -7.55 16.81 -3.37
C ALA A 64 -8.27 15.52 -2.95
N VAL A 65 -8.38 14.54 -3.85
CA VAL A 65 -8.98 13.22 -3.55
C VAL A 65 -8.17 12.47 -2.49
N ILE A 66 -6.84 12.48 -2.63
CA ILE A 66 -5.93 11.83 -1.67
C ILE A 66 -6.03 12.54 -0.31
N GLN A 67 -5.99 13.87 -0.30
CA GLN A 67 -6.08 14.67 0.92
C GLN A 67 -7.41 14.46 1.65
N GLN A 68 -8.52 14.36 0.91
CA GLN A 68 -9.87 14.09 1.46
C GLN A 68 -10.04 12.66 2.01
N SER A 69 -9.12 11.75 1.69
CA SER A 69 -9.14 10.38 2.22
C SER A 69 -8.73 10.31 3.69
N PHE A 70 -8.19 11.39 4.27
CA PHE A 70 -7.79 11.49 5.67
C PHE A 70 -8.79 12.33 6.48
N SER A 71 -9.09 11.90 7.70
CA SER A 71 -10.01 12.59 8.62
C SER A 71 -9.33 13.69 9.47
N VAL A 72 -8.34 14.40 8.92
CA VAL A 72 -7.58 15.42 9.66
C VAL A 72 -8.25 16.81 9.61
N THR A 73 -8.09 17.57 10.68
CA THR A 73 -8.55 18.97 10.74
C THR A 73 -7.72 19.85 9.81
N ARG A 74 -8.37 20.68 8.99
CA ARG A 74 -7.72 21.58 8.02
C ARG A 74 -7.24 22.91 8.60
N GLY A 75 -7.17 23.02 9.93
CA GLY A 75 -6.72 24.22 10.63
C GLY A 75 -5.20 24.28 10.85
N ILE A 76 -4.47 23.19 10.56
CA ILE A 76 -3.02 23.10 10.73
C ILE A 76 -2.41 22.50 9.48
N ILE A 77 -1.29 23.08 9.03
CA ILE A 77 -0.45 22.52 7.97
C ILE A 77 0.59 21.61 8.63
N ASN A 78 0.41 20.29 8.51
CA ASN A 78 1.36 19.32 9.05
C ASN A 78 2.43 18.96 8.00
N LEU A 79 3.64 19.51 8.16
CA LEU A 79 4.80 19.21 7.31
C LEU A 79 5.68 18.07 7.86
N ASN A 80 5.30 17.44 8.99
CA ASN A 80 6.03 16.34 9.63
C ASN A 80 5.30 14.98 9.50
N ASN A 81 4.56 14.78 8.41
CA ASN A 81 3.96 13.47 8.13
C ASN A 81 5.03 12.37 7.91
N GLY A 82 6.30 12.75 7.68
CA GLY A 82 7.42 11.81 7.58
C GLY A 82 7.81 11.17 8.92
N GLY A 83 7.61 11.85 10.04
CA GLY A 83 7.88 11.30 11.38
C GLY A 83 6.70 10.48 11.91
N VAL A 84 5.48 11.00 11.77
CA VAL A 84 4.23 10.30 12.11
C VAL A 84 3.14 10.79 11.17
N SER A 85 2.48 9.85 10.49
CA SER A 85 1.38 10.15 9.56
C SER A 85 0.04 9.66 10.12
N PRO A 86 -1.06 10.40 9.94
CA PRO A 86 -2.40 9.88 10.18
C PRO A 86 -2.69 8.70 9.25
N SER A 87 -3.57 7.79 9.67
CA SER A 87 -4.12 6.77 8.77
C SER A 87 -5.23 7.35 7.90
N PRO A 88 -5.40 6.88 6.65
CA PRO A 88 -6.61 7.17 5.87
C PRO A 88 -7.86 6.74 6.63
N ARG A 89 -8.98 7.47 6.43
CA ARG A 89 -10.25 7.26 7.14
C ARG A 89 -10.70 5.80 7.11
N ILE A 90 -10.63 5.14 5.95
CA ILE A 90 -11.05 3.75 5.78
C ILE A 90 -10.28 2.77 6.68
N VAL A 91 -9.00 3.04 6.95
CA VAL A 91 -8.15 2.22 7.81
C VAL A 91 -8.58 2.39 9.27
N THR A 92 -8.77 3.63 9.71
CA THR A 92 -9.27 3.92 11.06
C THR A 92 -10.66 3.32 11.30
N GLU A 93 -11.57 3.43 10.33
CA GLU A 93 -12.90 2.84 10.42
C GLU A 93 -12.84 1.31 10.46
N ALA A 94 -11.96 0.68 9.68
CA ALA A 94 -11.75 -0.77 9.74
C ALA A 94 -11.22 -1.22 11.10
N PHE A 95 -10.25 -0.49 11.65
CA PHE A 95 -9.72 -0.74 12.97
C PHE A 95 -10.83 -0.71 14.04
N ILE A 96 -11.65 0.35 14.05
CA ILE A 96 -12.78 0.48 14.99
C ILE A 96 -13.76 -0.70 14.84
N ARG A 97 -14.14 -1.05 13.60
CA ARG A 97 -15.05 -2.19 13.36
C ARG A 97 -14.50 -3.49 13.91
N TYR A 98 -13.22 -3.79 13.68
CA TYR A 98 -12.61 -5.02 14.15
C TYR A 98 -12.42 -5.04 15.66
N THR A 99 -12.19 -3.91 16.31
CA THR A 99 -12.22 -3.82 17.78
C THR A 99 -13.58 -4.24 18.31
N TRP A 100 -14.67 -3.67 17.81
CA TRP A 100 -16.01 -4.07 18.26
C TRP A 100 -16.36 -5.53 17.94
N GLN A 101 -15.88 -6.04 16.80
CA GLN A 101 -16.10 -7.44 16.43
C GLN A 101 -15.48 -8.40 17.46
N GLN A 102 -14.33 -8.04 18.04
CA GLN A 102 -13.67 -8.85 19.08
C GLN A 102 -14.48 -8.97 20.37
N GLU A 103 -15.41 -8.04 20.63
CA GLU A 103 -16.20 -8.04 21.87
C GLU A 103 -17.40 -9.00 21.83
N ASP A 104 -17.92 -9.35 20.65
CA ASP A 104 -19.18 -10.12 20.51
C ASP A 104 -19.05 -11.59 21.00
N ALA A 105 -17.98 -12.27 20.58
CA ALA A 105 -17.66 -13.65 20.98
C ALA A 105 -16.14 -13.86 20.99
N THR A 106 -15.45 -13.24 21.93
CA THR A 106 -14.00 -12.95 21.89
C THR A 106 -13.12 -14.09 21.38
N ALA A 107 -13.13 -15.27 22.03
CA ALA A 107 -12.27 -16.38 21.61
C ALA A 107 -12.63 -16.92 20.22
N TYR A 108 -13.92 -16.96 19.86
CA TYR A 108 -14.37 -17.39 18.55
C TYR A 108 -13.97 -16.39 17.47
N THR A 109 -14.33 -15.11 17.64
CA THR A 109 -14.04 -14.08 16.65
C THR A 109 -12.54 -13.90 16.44
N MET A 110 -11.76 -13.81 17.51
CA MET A 110 -10.32 -13.57 17.40
C MET A 110 -9.62 -14.72 16.70
N TRP A 111 -9.85 -15.98 17.11
CA TRP A 111 -9.08 -17.12 16.60
C TRP A 111 -9.65 -17.75 15.33
N ARG A 112 -10.97 -17.74 15.16
CA ARG A 112 -11.61 -18.40 14.01
C ARG A 112 -11.85 -17.45 12.84
N LEU A 113 -11.99 -16.15 13.08
CA LEU A 113 -12.32 -15.19 12.04
C LEU A 113 -11.18 -14.21 11.76
N LEU A 114 -10.71 -13.46 12.76
CA LEU A 114 -9.76 -12.37 12.54
C LEU A 114 -8.31 -12.83 12.33
N GLU A 115 -7.82 -13.81 13.12
CA GLU A 115 -6.46 -14.32 12.99
C GLU A 115 -6.17 -14.89 11.58
N PRO A 116 -7.03 -15.75 10.98
CA PRO A 116 -6.82 -16.22 9.61
C PRO A 116 -6.80 -15.10 8.55
N GLN A 117 -7.53 -14.01 8.78
CA GLN A 117 -7.58 -12.87 7.84
C GLN A 117 -6.29 -12.04 7.87
N SER A 118 -5.48 -12.12 8.93
CA SER A 118 -4.22 -11.37 9.02
C SER A 118 -3.23 -11.72 7.91
N GLU A 119 -3.29 -12.95 7.38
CA GLU A 119 -2.44 -13.41 6.29
C GLU A 119 -2.75 -12.72 4.95
N THR A 120 -3.97 -12.23 4.77
CA THR A 120 -4.34 -11.43 3.58
C THR A 120 -3.60 -10.08 3.55
N ILE A 121 -3.07 -9.61 4.68
CA ILE A 121 -2.29 -8.37 4.78
C ILE A 121 -0.78 -8.66 4.64
N ARG A 122 -0.33 -9.89 4.93
CA ARG A 122 1.09 -10.29 4.88
C ARG A 122 1.57 -10.73 3.50
N THR A 123 0.66 -11.03 2.58
CA THR A 123 0.94 -11.55 1.23
C THR A 123 0.88 -10.48 0.16
#